data_AF-A0A2D6NUW8-F1
#
_entry.id   AF-A0A2D6NUW8-F1
#
_cell.length_a   1.000
_cell.length_b   1.000
_cell.length_c   1.000
_cell.angle_alpha   90.00
_cell.angle_beta   90.00
_cell.angle_gamma   90.00
#
_symmetry.space_group_name_H-M   'P 1'
#
loop_
_entity.id
_entity.type
_entity.pdbx_description
1 polymer ?
#
loop_
_entity_poly.entity_id
_entity_poly.type
_entity_poly.pdbx_seq_one_letter_code
_entity_poly.pdbx_strand_id
1 'polypeptide(L)' 'MYYVYVLRGEVVSTKPRRPLKLIFYEAYLNRKDALRREKYFKTTKGKVSLRLMLREFFKFSF' A
#
# COMPACT_ATOMS: atom_id res chain seq x y z
N MET A 1 4.69 12.74 -2.62
CA MET A 1 4.83 13.45 -1.32
C MET A 1 4.35 12.60 -0.14
N TYR A 2 3.07 12.16 -0.08
CA TYR A 2 2.53 11.33 1.02
C TYR A 2 3.31 10.03 1.32
N TYR A 3 3.83 9.34 0.32
CA TYR A 3 4.55 8.07 0.50
C TYR A 3 5.87 8.22 1.29
N VAL A 4 6.54 9.36 1.20
CA VAL A 4 7.81 9.60 1.90
C VAL A 4 7.57 9.76 3.41
N TYR A 5 6.49 10.43 3.81
CA TYR A 5 6.13 10.66 5.21
C TYR A 5 5.79 9.39 5.98
N VAL A 6 5.16 8.41 5.32
CA VAL A 6 4.80 7.13 5.94
C VAL A 6 6.03 6.30 6.26
N LEU A 7 7.01 6.24 5.34
CA LEU A 7 8.27 5.54 5.58
C LEU A 7 9.11 6.23 6.66
N ARG A 8 9.11 7.57 6.67
CA ARG A 8 9.73 8.40 7.72
C ARG A 8 8.93 8.47 9.02
N GLY A 9 7.76 7.81 9.08
CA GLY A 9 6.87 7.64 10.24
C GLY A 9 6.59 8.93 10.99
N GLU A 10 6.43 9.97 10.19
CA GLU A 10 5.95 11.28 10.61
C GLU A 10 4.42 11.26 10.77
N VAL A 11 3.76 10.15 10.40
CA VAL A 11 2.33 9.90 10.62
C VAL A 11 2.12 9.10 11.90
N VAL A 12 1.42 9.69 12.87
CA VAL A 12 1.14 9.14 14.20
C VAL A 12 0.59 7.71 14.16
N SER A 13 -0.31 7.41 13.20
CA SER A 13 -0.92 6.07 13.06
C SER A 13 0.00 4.99 12.50
N THR A 14 1.10 5.36 11.83
CA THR A 14 2.07 4.43 11.23
C THR A 14 3.36 4.29 12.03
N LYS A 15 3.65 5.27 12.91
CA LYS A 15 4.79 5.28 13.83
C LYS A 15 4.95 3.99 14.66
N PRO A 16 3.89 3.37 15.22
CA PRO A 16 4.05 2.15 16.03
C PRO A 16 4.21 0.85 15.20
N ARG A 17 4.01 0.88 13.88
CA ARG A 17 4.01 -0.32 13.01
C ARG A 17 5.34 -0.53 12.27
N ARG A 18 6.43 -0.04 12.86
CA ARG A 18 7.77 -0.10 12.28
C ARG A 18 8.51 -1.34 12.77
N PRO A 19 9.42 -1.92 11.95
CA PRO A 19 9.86 -1.44 10.63
C PRO A 19 8.86 -1.78 9.50
N LEU A 20 8.65 -0.83 8.58
CA LEU A 20 7.82 -1.02 7.39
C LEU A 20 8.72 -1.45 6.22
N LYS A 21 8.48 -2.64 5.65
CA LYS A 21 9.13 -3.09 4.42
C LYS A 21 8.25 -2.74 3.23
N LEU A 22 8.81 -2.04 2.23
CA LEU A 22 8.11 -1.77 0.98
C LEU A 22 8.03 -3.06 0.16
N ILE A 23 6.82 -3.62 0.05
CA ILE A 23 6.57 -4.88 -0.68
C ILE A 23 6.03 -4.60 -2.09
N PHE A 24 5.26 -3.53 -2.24
CA PHE A 24 4.58 -3.18 -3.49
C PHE A 24 4.30 -1.67 -3.57
N TYR A 25 4.47 -1.11 -4.76
CA TYR A 25 4.00 0.24 -5.09
C TYR A 25 3.59 0.33 -6.57
N GLU A 26 2.68 1.24 -6.88
CA GLU A 26 2.29 1.60 -8.25
C GLU A 26 2.48 3.11 -8.43
N ALA A 27 2.95 3.52 -9.61
CA ALA A 27 3.13 4.92 -9.98
C ALA A 27 2.20 5.31 -11.13
N TYR A 28 1.74 6.55 -11.12
CA TYR A 28 0.78 7.10 -12.09
C TYR A 28 1.19 8.49 -12.52
N LEU A 29 1.05 8.80 -13.81
CA LEU A 29 1.31 10.13 -14.36
C LEU A 29 0.22 11.14 -13.98
N ASN A 30 -1.04 10.69 -13.91
CA ASN A 30 -2.18 11.52 -13.58
C ASN A 30 -2.65 11.31 -12.13
N ARG A 31 -2.80 12.41 -11.39
CA ARG A 31 -3.28 12.39 -10.00
C ARG A 31 -4.68 11.78 -9.87
N LYS A 32 -5.58 12.02 -10.84
CA LYS A 32 -6.96 11.49 -10.77
C LYS A 32 -6.97 9.96 -10.83
N ASP A 33 -6.11 9.37 -11.64
CA ASP A 33 -6.01 7.91 -11.76
C ASP A 33 -5.36 7.29 -10.51
N ALA A 34 -4.33 7.94 -9.96
CA ALA A 34 -3.74 7.55 -8.67
C ALA A 34 -4.79 7.54 -7.54
N LEU A 35 -5.62 8.58 -7.45
CA LEU A 35 -6.67 8.68 -6.43
C LEU A 35 -7.76 7.63 -6.63
N ARG A 36 -8.17 7.36 -7.88
CA ARG A 36 -9.14 6.30 -8.18
C ARG A 36 -8.60 4.93 -7.74
N ARG A 37 -7.32 4.67 -8.01
CA ARG A 37 -6.64 3.44 -7.60
C ARG A 37 -6.53 3.30 -6.09
N GLU A 38 -6.11 4.36 -5.40
CA GLU A 38 -6.00 4.37 -3.94
C GLU A 38 -7.36 4.08 -3.28
N LYS A 39 -8.43 4.73 -3.77
CA LYS A 39 -9.79 4.47 -3.30
C LYS A 39 -10.22 3.03 -3.56
N TYR A 40 -9.93 2.49 -4.75
CA TYR A 40 -10.22 1.10 -5.06
C TYR A 40 -9.54 0.13 -4.10
N PHE A 41 -8.26 0.32 -3.79
CA PHE A 41 -7.52 -0.54 -2.86
C PHE A 41 -8.03 -0.51 -1.42
N LYS A 42 -8.73 0.56 -1.02
CA LYS A 42 -9.40 0.64 0.30
C LYS A 42 -10.69 -0.19 0.36
N THR A 43 -11.26 -0.60 -0.77
CA THR A 43 -12.46 -1.47 -0.84
C THR A 43 -12.13 -2.95 -0.57
N THR A 44 -13.16 -3.74 -0.23
CA THR A 44 -13.01 -5.20 -0.07
C THR A 44 -12.47 -5.86 -1.33
N LYS A 45 -13.01 -5.53 -2.51
CA LYS A 45 -12.53 -6.08 -3.79
C LYS A 45 -11.07 -5.72 -4.05
N GLY A 46 -10.69 -4.46 -3.81
CA GLY A 46 -9.31 -4.03 -3.97
C GLY A 46 -8.33 -4.74 -3.03
N LYS A 47 -8.73 -5.04 -1.79
CA LYS A 47 -7.93 -5.86 -0.86
C LYS A 47 -7.77 -7.30 -1.37
N VAL A 48 -8.81 -7.90 -1.93
CA VAL A 48 -8.74 -9.24 -2.54
C VAL A 48 -7.78 -9.22 -3.73
N SER A 49 -7.89 -8.22 -4.61
CA SER A 49 -6.96 -8.07 -5.74
C SER A 49 -5.51 -7.90 -5.29
N LEU A 50 -5.24 -7.12 -4.23
CA LEU A 50 -3.89 -7.00 -3.66
C LEU A 50 -3.35 -8.34 -3.15
N ARG A 51 -4.17 -9.13 -2.44
CA ARG A 51 -3.77 -10.45 -1.96
C ARG A 51 -3.49 -11.42 -3.10
N LEU A 52 -4.25 -11.34 -4.20
CA LEU A 52 -4.00 -12.14 -5.39
C LEU A 52 -2.71 -11.74 -6.10
N MET A 53 -2.45 -10.44 -6.27
CA MET A 53 -1.21 -9.94 -6.87
C MET A 53 0.03 -10.32 -6.03
N LEU A 54 -0.10 -10.31 -4.71
CA LEU A 54 0.97 -10.65 -3.76
C LEU A 54 0.85 -12.07 -3.21
N ARG A 55 0.21 -12.99 -3.95
CA ARG A 55 -0.09 -14.34 -3.46
C ARG A 55 1.15 -15.10 -3.00
N GLU A 56 2.21 -15.09 -3.81
CA GLU A 56 3.46 -15.78 -3.45
C GLU A 56 4.18 -15.13 -2.27
N PHE A 57 4.14 -13.80 -2.19
CA PHE A 57 4.70 -13.08 -1.04
C PHE A 57 3.97 -13.45 0.26
N PHE A 58 2.65 -13.55 0.24
CA PHE A 58 1.86 -13.93 1.41
C PHE A 58 1.88 -15.44 1.72
N LYS A 59 2.16 -16.30 0.74
CA LYS A 59 2.34 -17.74 0.97
C LYS A 59 3.55 -18.07 1.84
N PHE A 60 4.62 -17.28 1.74
CA PHE A 60 5.90 -17.54 2.43
C PHE A 60 5.93 -17.09 3.90
N SER A 61 4.82 -16.59 4.44
CA SER A 61 4.75 -15.97 5.77
C SER A 61 3.96 -16.80 6.80
N PHE A 62 3.83 -18.11 6.60
CA PHE A 62 3.22 -19.05 7.54
C PHE A 62 4.22 -20.11 8.01
#